data_AF-A0A7X0D5I7-F1
#
_entry.id   AF-A0A7X0D5I7-F1
#
_cell.length_a   1.000
_cell.length_b   1.000
_cell.length_c   1.000
_cell.angle_alpha   90.00
_cell.angle_beta   90.00
_cell.angle_gamma   90.00
#
_symmetry.space_group_name_H-M   'P 1'
#
loop_
_entity.id
_entity.type
_entity.pdbx_description
1 polymer ?
#
loop_
_entity_poly.entity_id
_entity_poly.type
_entity_poly.pdbx_seq_one_letter_code
_entity_poly.pdbx_strand_id
1 'polypeptide(L)'
;MEEQRSEDWLRPRLAAVGRRSRLVPEQAHAVDLVPRSYQAEEIDTPEQREVAAAAARTAISHEIETRWPGAPYVIRQGTAAEFEDLALGQASDALVVFGVVYRFDD
;
A
#
# COMPACT_ATOMS: atom_id res chain seq x y z
N MET A 1 -12.90 18.92 -5.84
CA MET A 1 -12.09 19.20 -4.63
C MET A 1 -11.47 17.93 -4.02
N GLU A 2 -11.74 16.72 -4.55
CA GLU A 2 -11.15 15.46 -4.08
C GLU A 2 -9.75 15.18 -4.66
N GLU A 3 -9.45 15.58 -5.89
CA GLU A 3 -8.13 15.36 -6.52
C GLU A 3 -6.97 16.04 -5.78
N GLN A 4 -7.22 17.24 -5.22
CA GLN A 4 -6.20 17.99 -4.49
C GLN A 4 -5.88 17.33 -3.14
N ARG A 5 -6.88 16.72 -2.50
CA ARG A 5 -6.70 15.92 -1.28
C ARG A 5 -5.93 14.64 -1.58
N SER A 6 -6.14 14.05 -2.76
CA SER A 6 -5.43 12.86 -3.24
C SER A 6 -3.93 13.11 -3.46
N GLU A 7 -3.54 14.21 -4.09
CA GLU A 7 -2.11 14.49 -4.32
C GLU A 7 -1.34 14.82 -3.04
N ASP A 8 -1.95 15.57 -2.12
CA ASP A 8 -1.30 15.98 -0.86
C ASP A 8 -1.00 14.77 0.05
N TRP A 9 -1.84 13.74 0.07
CA TRP A 9 -1.53 12.51 0.80
C TRP A 9 -0.59 11.59 0.00
N LEU A 10 -0.73 11.50 -1.33
CA LEU A 10 -0.02 10.50 -2.12
C LEU A 10 1.47 10.84 -2.34
N ARG A 11 1.80 12.10 -2.67
CA ARG A 11 3.18 12.52 -2.99
C ARG A 11 4.23 12.18 -1.93
N PRO A 12 4.06 12.52 -0.63
CA PRO A 12 5.07 12.19 0.38
C PRO A 12 5.26 10.68 0.55
N ARG A 13 4.22 9.87 0.28
CA ARG A 13 4.24 8.42 0.40
C ARG A 13 4.93 7.76 -0.79
N LEU A 14 4.67 8.22 -2.01
CA LEU A 14 5.42 7.78 -3.20
C LEU A 14 6.91 8.09 -3.07
N ALA A 15 7.25 9.26 -2.53
CA ALA A 15 8.65 9.60 -2.23
C ALA A 15 9.27 8.67 -1.18
N ALA A 16 8.52 8.28 -0.13
CA ALA A 16 8.98 7.31 0.87
C ALA A 16 9.19 5.92 0.25
N VAL A 17 8.28 5.46 -0.59
CA VAL A 17 8.41 4.21 -1.36
C VAL A 17 9.65 4.24 -2.24
N GLY A 18 9.85 5.31 -3.02
CA GLY A 18 11.01 5.49 -3.90
C GLY A 18 12.37 5.45 -3.19
N ARG A 19 12.44 5.89 -1.93
CA ARG A 19 13.68 5.81 -1.13
C ARG A 19 14.04 4.40 -0.68
N ARG A 20 13.10 3.46 -0.67
CA ARG A 20 13.36 2.07 -0.32
C ARG A 20 13.64 1.27 -1.58
N SER A 21 14.93 1.01 -1.86
CA SER A 21 15.40 0.23 -3.01
C SER A 21 14.83 -1.20 -3.10
N ARG A 22 14.29 -1.75 -2.00
CA ARG A 22 13.60 -3.06 -2.00
C ARG A 22 12.11 -2.98 -2.34
N LEU A 23 11.52 -1.78 -2.28
CA LEU A 23 10.12 -1.51 -2.54
C LEU A 23 9.89 -0.99 -3.96
N VAL A 24 10.91 -0.68 -4.75
CA VAL A 24 10.77 -0.20 -6.13
C VAL A 24 11.81 -0.90 -6.98
N PRO A 25 11.41 -1.54 -8.11
CA PRO A 25 12.38 -1.99 -9.11
C PRO A 25 13.22 -0.80 -9.61
N GLU A 26 14.54 -0.96 -9.77
CA GLU A 26 15.46 0.16 -10.11
C GLU A 26 15.09 0.93 -11.39
N GLN A 27 14.34 0.29 -12.29
CA GLN A 27 13.91 0.83 -13.59
C GLN A 27 12.48 1.38 -13.58
N ALA A 28 11.82 1.41 -12.42
CA ALA A 28 10.41 1.76 -12.30
C ALA A 28 10.19 2.89 -11.29
N HIS A 29 9.15 3.68 -11.50
CA HIS A 29 8.74 4.74 -10.60
C HIS A 29 7.36 4.44 -10.02
N ALA A 30 7.22 4.61 -8.70
CA ALA A 30 5.93 4.44 -8.02
C ALA A 30 5.01 5.61 -8.39
N VAL A 31 3.83 5.30 -8.92
CA VAL A 31 2.86 6.29 -9.41
C VAL A 31 1.58 6.32 -8.59
N ASP A 32 1.26 5.24 -7.89
CA ASP A 32 0.14 5.20 -6.94
C ASP A 32 0.37 4.20 -5.80
N LEU A 33 -0.40 4.35 -4.73
CA LEU A 33 -0.40 3.52 -3.53
C LEU A 33 -1.84 3.24 -3.11
N VAL A 34 -2.20 1.96 -2.99
CA VAL A 34 -3.55 1.52 -2.59
C VAL A 34 -3.45 0.81 -1.23
N PRO A 35 -3.77 1.47 -0.11
CA PRO A 35 -3.63 0.89 1.22
C PRO A 35 -4.95 0.33 1.75
N ARG A 36 -4.82 -0.68 2.62
CA ARG A 36 -5.85 -1.20 3.52
C ARG A 36 -5.20 -1.46 4.87
N SER A 37 -5.87 -1.04 5.94
CA SER A 37 -5.38 -1.22 7.31
C SER A 37 -6.48 -1.73 8.22
N TYR A 38 -6.09 -2.53 9.19
CA TYR A 38 -6.97 -3.14 10.18
C TYR A 38 -6.32 -2.96 11.55
N GLN A 39 -7.04 -2.37 12.50
CA GLN A 39 -6.54 -2.21 13.85
C GLN A 39 -6.35 -3.58 14.50
N ALA A 40 -5.37 -3.70 15.40
CA ALA A 40 -5.16 -4.96 16.11
C ALA A 40 -6.39 -5.37 16.94
N GLU A 41 -7.12 -4.39 17.48
CA GLU A 41 -8.36 -4.59 18.24
C GLU A 41 -9.53 -5.14 17.40
N GLU A 42 -9.49 -5.01 16.07
CA GLU A 42 -10.51 -5.56 15.16
C GLU A 42 -10.25 -7.03 14.79
N ILE A 43 -9.10 -7.58 15.21
CA ILE A 43 -8.62 -8.91 14.85
C ILE A 43 -8.27 -9.67 16.13
N ASP A 44 -9.16 -10.58 16.54
CA ASP A 44 -9.03 -11.33 17.79
C ASP A 44 -8.02 -12.48 17.71
N THR A 45 -7.77 -13.03 16.51
CA THR A 45 -6.90 -14.21 16.32
C THR A 45 -5.90 -14.09 15.17
N PRO A 46 -4.76 -14.83 15.22
CA PRO A 46 -3.82 -14.92 14.10
C PRO A 46 -4.46 -15.37 12.79
N GLU A 47 -5.41 -16.32 12.83
CA GLU A 47 -6.10 -16.83 11.65
C GLU A 47 -6.98 -15.74 11.02
N GLN A 48 -7.68 -14.96 11.83
CA GLN A 48 -8.45 -13.80 11.34
C GLN A 48 -7.52 -12.76 10.69
N ARG A 49 -6.31 -12.57 11.24
CA ARG A 49 -5.29 -11.69 10.66
C ARG A 49 -4.88 -12.15 9.26
N GLU A 50 -4.65 -13.45 9.09
CA GLU A 50 -4.29 -14.03 7.80
C GLU A 50 -5.43 -13.92 6.78
N VAL A 51 -6.67 -14.17 7.21
CA VAL A 51 -7.87 -14.01 6.36
C VAL A 51 -8.05 -12.54 5.94
N ALA A 52 -7.96 -11.60 6.87
CA ALA A 52 -8.03 -10.17 6.58
C ALA A 52 -6.93 -9.75 5.60
N ALA A 53 -5.71 -10.23 5.81
CA ALA A 53 -4.60 -9.98 4.90
C ALA A 53 -4.82 -10.57 3.49
N ALA A 54 -5.35 -11.79 3.39
CA ALA A 54 -5.69 -12.41 2.11
C ALA A 54 -6.79 -11.63 1.38
N ALA A 55 -7.85 -11.25 2.08
CA ALA A 55 -8.94 -10.45 1.54
C ALA A 55 -8.44 -9.08 1.05
N ALA A 56 -7.60 -8.41 1.84
CA ALA A 56 -7.00 -7.13 1.48
C ALA A 56 -6.15 -7.22 0.22
N ARG A 57 -5.29 -8.24 0.10
CA ARG A 57 -4.47 -8.47 -1.11
C ARG A 57 -5.34 -8.63 -2.35
N THR A 58 -6.40 -9.43 -2.27
CA THR A 58 -7.36 -9.63 -3.38
C THR A 58 -8.07 -8.33 -3.75
N ALA A 59 -8.56 -7.59 -2.76
CA ALA A 59 -9.26 -6.33 -3.01
C ALA A 59 -8.34 -5.27 -3.64
N ILE A 60 -7.10 -5.16 -3.15
CA ILE A 60 -6.08 -4.25 -3.69
C ILE A 60 -5.74 -4.63 -5.13
N SER A 61 -5.47 -5.91 -5.40
CA SER A 61 -5.20 -6.40 -6.75
C SER A 61 -6.34 -6.04 -7.70
N HIS A 62 -7.59 -6.30 -7.29
CA HIS A 62 -8.76 -5.96 -8.11
C HIS A 62 -8.91 -4.44 -8.37
N GLU A 63 -8.68 -3.61 -7.35
CA GLU A 63 -8.71 -2.15 -7.50
C GLU A 63 -7.62 -1.66 -8.46
N ILE A 64 -6.40 -2.21 -8.34
CA ILE A 64 -5.29 -1.86 -9.22
C ILE A 64 -5.60 -2.24 -10.67
N GLU A 65 -6.04 -3.47 -10.92
CA GLU A 65 -6.40 -3.92 -12.28
C GLU A 65 -7.53 -3.09 -12.90
N THR A 66 -8.44 -2.60 -12.06
CA THR A 66 -9.55 -1.74 -12.52
C THR A 66 -9.09 -0.33 -12.87
N ARG A 67 -8.19 0.26 -12.08
CA ARG A 67 -7.75 1.66 -12.24
C ARG A 67 -6.52 1.83 -13.13
N TRP A 68 -5.62 0.85 -13.14
CA TRP A 68 -4.39 0.80 -13.93
C TRP A 68 -4.26 -0.55 -14.65
N PRO A 69 -5.09 -0.81 -15.67
CA PRO A 69 -5.10 -2.11 -16.34
C PRO A 69 -3.74 -2.44 -16.94
N GLY A 70 -3.18 -3.61 -16.58
CA GLY A 70 -1.89 -4.07 -17.08
C GLY A 70 -0.66 -3.33 -16.53
N ALA A 71 -0.83 -2.41 -15.58
CA ALA A 71 0.30 -1.77 -14.92
C ALA A 71 0.99 -2.77 -13.98
N PRO A 72 2.33 -2.78 -13.91
CA PRO A 72 3.06 -3.57 -12.93
C PRO A 72 2.79 -3.06 -11.52
N TYR A 73 2.57 -3.98 -10.58
CA TYR A 73 2.42 -3.64 -9.16
C TYR A 73 3.02 -4.71 -8.26
N VAL A 74 3.28 -4.34 -7.01
CA VAL A 74 3.58 -5.28 -5.93
C VAL A 74 2.66 -5.01 -4.76
N ILE A 75 2.31 -6.07 -4.03
CA ILE A 75 1.57 -5.94 -2.78
C ILE A 75 2.49 -6.29 -1.62
N ARG A 76 2.49 -5.45 -0.59
CA ARG A 76 3.24 -5.65 0.65
C ARG A 76 2.30 -5.72 1.83
N GLN A 77 2.77 -6.39 2.88
CA GLN A 77 2.05 -6.61 4.12
C GLN A 77 3.03 -6.51 5.29
N GLY A 78 2.55 -5.99 6.42
CA GLY A 78 3.28 -5.92 7.68
C GLY A 78 2.48 -5.13 8.71
N THR A 79 3.15 -4.67 9.76
CA THR A 79 2.62 -3.75 10.76
C THR A 79 2.79 -2.30 10.30
N ALA A 80 1.99 -1.38 10.86
CA ALA A 80 2.17 0.05 10.57
C ALA A 80 3.56 0.56 11.00
N ALA A 81 4.14 0.00 12.08
CA ALA A 81 5.48 0.34 12.54
C ALA A 81 6.57 0.02 11.51
N GLU A 82 6.44 -1.08 10.76
CA GLU A 82 7.38 -1.43 9.68
C GLU A 82 7.36 -0.41 8.52
N PHE A 83 6.28 0.38 8.42
CA PHE A 83 6.03 1.36 7.37
C PHE A 83 5.71 2.76 7.92
N GLU A 84 6.34 3.14 9.04
CA GLU A 84 6.09 4.43 9.73
C GLU A 84 6.25 5.66 8.80
N ASP A 85 7.18 5.56 7.85
CA ASP A 85 7.53 6.56 6.83
C ASP A 85 6.42 6.78 5.79
N LEU A 86 5.50 5.82 5.65
CA LEU A 86 4.28 5.98 4.85
C LEU A 86 3.21 6.81 5.58
N ALA A 87 3.42 7.15 6.86
CA ALA A 87 2.55 8.01 7.66
C ALA A 87 1.05 7.65 7.53
N LEU A 88 0.70 6.37 7.54
CA LEU A 88 -0.66 5.88 7.25
C LEU A 88 -1.70 6.25 8.32
N GLY A 89 -1.28 6.92 9.41
CA GLY A 89 -2.15 7.39 10.48
C GLY A 89 -2.77 6.26 11.31
N GLN A 90 -2.16 5.08 11.30
CA GLN A 90 -2.64 3.89 12.01
C GLN A 90 -1.85 3.66 13.30
N ALA A 91 -2.44 2.91 14.23
CA ALA A 91 -1.71 2.41 15.40
C ALA A 91 -0.54 1.52 14.94
N SER A 92 0.56 1.52 15.70
CA SER A 92 1.83 0.89 15.29
C SER A 92 1.71 -0.61 15.02
N ASP A 93 0.82 -1.29 15.72
CA ASP A 93 0.56 -2.73 15.66
C ASP A 93 -0.55 -3.12 14.67
N ALA A 94 -1.20 -2.12 14.04
CA ALA A 94 -2.21 -2.35 13.02
C ALA A 94 -1.63 -3.15 11.85
N LEU A 95 -2.40 -4.12 11.36
CA LEU A 95 -2.09 -4.81 10.12
C LEU A 95 -2.26 -3.82 8.97
N VAL A 96 -1.22 -3.69 8.14
CA VAL A 96 -1.24 -2.89 6.93
C VAL A 96 -0.95 -3.79 5.74
N VAL A 97 -1.78 -3.68 4.71
CA VAL A 97 -1.57 -4.26 3.39
C VAL A 97 -1.68 -3.14 2.37
N PHE A 98 -0.70 -2.98 1.49
CA PHE A 98 -0.76 -1.95 0.46
C PHE A 98 -0.18 -2.44 -0.86
N GLY A 99 -0.81 -2.00 -1.95
CA GLY A 99 -0.28 -2.15 -3.30
C GLY A 99 0.48 -0.90 -3.71
N VAL A 100 1.59 -1.06 -4.40
CA VAL A 100 2.30 0.02 -5.08
C VAL A 100 2.23 -0.24 -6.57
N VAL A 101 1.72 0.74 -7.31
CA VAL A 101 1.64 0.70 -8.78
C VAL A 101 2.87 1.39 -9.34
N TYR A 102 3.49 0.79 -10.35
CA TYR A 102 4.66 1.34 -11.01
C TYR A 102 4.39 1.68 -12.46
N ARG A 103 5.23 2.58 -12.97
CA ARG A 103 5.43 2.81 -14.38
C ARG A 103 6.91 2.61 -14.69
N PHE A 104 7.21 1.95 -15.80
CA PHE A 104 8.56 1.97 -16.36
C PHE A 104 8.71 3.23 -17.21
N ASP A 105 9.80 3.96 -17.00
CA ASP A 105 10.17 5.03 -17.92
C ASP A 105 10.73 4.36 -19.19
N ASP A 106 10.18 4.74 -20.35
CA ASP A 106 10.68 4.33 -21.68
C ASP A 106 12.04 4.98 -21.97
#